data_AF-A0A7X6UPB3-F1
#
_entry.id   AF-A0A7X6UPB3-F1
#
_cell.length_a   1.000
_cell.length_b   1.000
_cell.length_c   1.000
_cell.angle_alpha   90.00
_cell.angle_beta   90.00
_cell.angle_gamma   90.00
#
_symmetry.space_group_name_H-M   'P 1'
#
loop_
_entity.id
_entity.type
_entity.pdbx_description
1 polymer ?
#
loop_
_entity_poly.entity_id
_entity_poly.type
_entity_poly.pdbx_seq_one_letter_code
_entity_poly.pdbx_strand_id
1 'polypeptide(L)'
;VKGYLLAGVQTADHIQCLADFRELGWDIMVSTEDGTAGHRGLVTELLESFLQKGDSKTYEVFSCGPIPMLQRISEMASESGIKAWVSLDRQMGCGIGVCLACVQKVRKQQTSSDTAPSETDWEWARVCKEGPVFECREVIW
;
A
#
# COMPACT_ATOMS: atom_id res chain seq x y z
N VAL A 1 -14.63 -14.30 -8.45
CA VAL A 1 -14.07 -12.95 -8.26
C VAL A 1 -12.63 -12.94 -8.70
N LYS A 2 -12.19 -11.97 -9.52
CA LYS A 2 -10.77 -11.85 -9.89
C LYS A 2 -9.92 -11.21 -8.78
N GLY A 3 -10.53 -10.37 -7.96
CA GLY A 3 -9.91 -9.67 -6.84
C GLY A 3 -10.89 -8.67 -6.22
N TYR A 4 -10.48 -8.00 -5.15
CA TYR A 4 -11.26 -6.98 -4.48
C TYR A 4 -10.60 -5.61 -4.65
N LEU A 5 -11.39 -4.62 -5.06
CA LEU A 5 -11.01 -3.21 -5.01
C LEU A 5 -11.63 -2.59 -3.75
N LEU A 6 -10.78 -2.05 -2.89
CA LEU A 6 -11.21 -1.21 -1.77
C LEU A 6 -10.89 0.24 -2.15
N ALA A 7 -11.91 1.04 -2.41
CA ALA A 7 -11.78 2.45 -2.82
C ALA A 7 -12.18 3.37 -1.66
N GLY A 8 -11.25 4.23 -1.22
CA GLY A 8 -11.50 5.24 -0.19
C GLY A 8 -11.39 6.64 -0.76
N VAL A 9 -12.39 7.48 -0.51
CA VAL A 9 -12.38 8.89 -0.90
C VAL A 9 -13.07 9.76 0.15
N GLN A 10 -12.91 11.08 0.09
CA GLN A 10 -13.58 11.98 1.03
C GLN A 10 -15.11 12.00 0.85
N THR A 11 -15.56 12.01 -0.40
CA THR A 11 -16.98 12.10 -0.80
C THR A 11 -17.23 11.33 -2.09
N ALA A 12 -18.50 10.97 -2.37
CA ALA A 12 -18.90 10.18 -3.52
C ALA A 12 -18.48 10.78 -4.86
N ASP A 13 -18.42 12.11 -4.98
CA ASP A 13 -18.04 12.81 -6.22
C ASP A 13 -16.57 12.58 -6.62
N HIS A 14 -15.72 12.15 -5.67
CA HIS A 14 -14.32 11.84 -5.94
C HIS A 14 -14.09 10.37 -6.34
N ILE A 15 -15.14 9.55 -6.37
CA ILE A 15 -15.05 8.16 -6.78
C ILE A 15 -14.73 8.10 -8.29
N GLN A 16 -13.69 7.35 -8.65
CA GLN A 16 -13.26 7.18 -10.04
C GLN A 16 -13.18 5.68 -10.40
N CYS A 17 -13.32 5.38 -11.69
CA CYS A 17 -13.00 4.08 -12.31
C CYS A 17 -13.73 2.83 -11.75
N LEU A 18 -14.78 2.95 -10.92
CA LEU A 18 -15.48 1.77 -10.40
C LEU A 18 -16.14 0.94 -11.50
N ALA A 19 -16.60 1.58 -12.58
CA ALA A 19 -17.18 0.89 -13.72
C ALA A 19 -16.15 -0.03 -14.40
N ASP A 20 -14.94 0.50 -14.65
CA ASP A 20 -13.86 -0.24 -15.30
C ASP A 20 -13.45 -1.48 -14.48
N PHE A 21 -13.32 -1.35 -13.15
CA PHE A 21 -13.00 -2.48 -12.29
C PHE A 21 -14.13 -3.53 -12.23
N ARG A 22 -15.40 -3.10 -12.24
CA ARG A 22 -16.54 -4.04 -12.32
C ARG A 22 -16.54 -4.81 -13.63
N GLU A 23 -16.29 -4.13 -14.75
CA GLU A 23 -16.20 -4.76 -16.08
C GLU A 23 -15.06 -5.79 -16.14
N LEU A 24 -13.94 -5.51 -15.48
CA LEU A 24 -12.84 -6.46 -15.36
C LEU A 24 -13.16 -7.67 -14.47
N GLY A 25 -14.27 -7.67 -13.73
CA GLY A 25 -14.72 -8.76 -12.85
C GLY A 25 -14.20 -8.69 -11.41
N TRP A 26 -13.94 -7.48 -10.92
CA TRP A 26 -13.55 -7.22 -9.53
C TRP A 26 -14.76 -6.91 -8.66
N ASP A 27 -14.74 -7.41 -7.43
CA ASP A 27 -15.69 -7.00 -6.41
C ASP A 27 -15.22 -5.69 -5.77
N ILE A 28 -16.14 -4.76 -5.55
CA ILE A 28 -15.81 -3.40 -5.14
C ILE A 28 -16.43 -3.11 -3.78
N MET A 29 -15.60 -2.64 -2.85
CA MET A 29 -16.01 -2.04 -1.59
C MET A 29 -15.60 -0.57 -1.59
N VAL A 30 -16.55 0.31 -1.29
CA VAL A 30 -16.33 1.76 -1.28
C VAL A 30 -16.44 2.28 0.14
N SER A 31 -15.56 3.21 0.49
CA SER A 31 -15.67 4.00 1.71
C SER A 31 -15.60 5.49 1.38
N THR A 32 -16.47 6.26 2.03
CA THR A 32 -16.48 7.73 1.97
C THR A 32 -16.34 8.29 3.38
N GLU A 33 -15.49 9.30 3.58
CA GLU A 33 -15.30 9.90 4.91
C GLU A 33 -16.59 10.58 5.40
N ASP A 34 -17.34 11.21 4.50
CA ASP A 34 -18.62 11.86 4.80
C ASP A 34 -19.83 10.90 4.85
N GLY A 35 -19.67 9.66 4.36
CA GLY A 35 -20.72 8.64 4.31
C GLY A 35 -21.68 8.77 3.12
N THR A 36 -21.35 9.58 2.12
CA THR A 36 -22.17 9.76 0.91
C THR A 36 -22.28 8.51 0.04
N ALA A 37 -21.34 7.56 0.15
CA ALA A 37 -21.43 6.26 -0.51
C ALA A 37 -20.70 5.14 0.27
N GLY A 38 -21.28 3.94 0.28
CA GLY A 38 -20.65 2.77 0.88
C GLY A 38 -20.46 2.89 2.39
N HIS A 39 -19.29 2.48 2.89
CA HIS A 39 -18.93 2.57 4.31
C HIS A 39 -18.53 3.99 4.69
N ARG A 40 -19.14 4.54 5.75
CA ARG A 40 -18.73 5.84 6.30
C ARG A 40 -17.47 5.67 7.14
N GLY A 41 -16.33 6.17 6.66
CA GLY A 41 -15.05 6.05 7.35
C GLY A 41 -13.85 6.02 6.40
N LEU A 42 -12.76 5.40 6.85
CA LEU A 42 -11.55 5.21 6.05
C LEU A 42 -11.52 3.83 5.37
N VAL A 43 -10.86 3.76 4.21
CA VAL A 43 -10.66 2.47 3.50
C VAL A 43 -9.88 1.44 4.29
N THR A 44 -9.05 1.88 5.24
CA THR A 44 -8.32 0.98 6.15
C THR A 44 -9.26 0.18 7.05
N GLU A 45 -10.44 0.72 7.39
CA GLU A 45 -11.46 0.01 8.17
C GLU A 45 -12.13 -1.10 7.35
N LEU A 46 -12.33 -0.85 6.04
CA LEU A 46 -12.78 -1.89 5.11
C LEU A 46 -11.75 -3.01 5.00
N LEU A 47 -10.46 -2.66 4.90
CA LEU A 47 -9.39 -3.65 4.83
C LEU A 47 -9.31 -4.45 6.13
N GLU A 48 -9.36 -3.81 7.30
CA GLU A 48 -9.39 -4.50 8.59
C GLU A 48 -10.55 -5.50 8.68
N SER A 49 -11.76 -5.08 8.30
CA SER A 49 -12.94 -5.93 8.25
C SER A 49 -12.79 -7.08 7.25
N PHE A 50 -12.10 -6.86 6.12
CA PHE A 50 -11.81 -7.89 5.13
C PHE A 50 -10.82 -8.93 5.66
N LEU A 51 -9.75 -8.47 6.33
CA LEU A 51 -8.69 -9.33 6.88
C LEU A 51 -9.21 -10.26 7.99
N GLN A 52 -10.16 -9.79 8.81
CA GLN A 52 -10.77 -10.57 9.90
C GLN A 52 -11.67 -11.73 9.41
N LYS A 53 -12.16 -11.71 8.17
CA LYS A 53 -13.07 -12.76 7.64
C LYS A 53 -12.38 -14.09 7.31
N GLY A 54 -11.07 -14.21 7.52
CA GLY A 54 -10.34 -15.49 7.55
C GLY A 54 -9.87 -16.06 6.21
N ASP A 55 -10.35 -15.54 5.07
CA ASP A 55 -9.94 -15.97 3.71
C ASP A 55 -8.80 -15.11 3.13
N SER A 56 -8.23 -14.22 3.94
CA SER A 56 -7.31 -13.14 3.54
C SER A 56 -5.91 -13.61 3.14
N LYS A 57 -5.48 -14.80 3.58
CA LYS A 57 -4.14 -15.36 3.28
C LYS A 57 -3.97 -15.80 1.82
N THR A 58 -5.03 -15.83 1.04
CA THR A 58 -4.99 -16.15 -0.39
C THR A 58 -4.73 -14.93 -1.28
N TYR A 59 -4.75 -13.73 -0.71
CA TYR A 59 -4.60 -12.47 -1.43
C TYR A 59 -3.29 -11.77 -1.10
N GLU A 60 -2.73 -11.07 -2.08
CA GLU A 60 -1.72 -10.03 -1.85
C GLU A 60 -2.40 -8.66 -1.91
N VAL A 61 -1.94 -7.72 -1.09
CA VAL A 61 -2.47 -6.34 -1.07
C VAL A 61 -1.61 -5.46 -1.96
N PHE A 62 -2.25 -4.70 -2.86
CA PHE A 62 -1.58 -3.65 -3.65
C PHE A 62 -2.24 -2.33 -3.29
N SER A 63 -1.44 -1.33 -2.91
CA SER A 63 -1.96 -0.08 -2.39
C SER A 63 -1.20 1.13 -2.91
N CYS A 64 -1.93 2.21 -3.15
CA CYS A 64 -1.42 3.54 -3.45
C CYS A 64 -2.31 4.56 -2.74
N GLY A 65 -1.72 5.64 -2.25
CA GLY A 65 -2.46 6.69 -1.53
C GLY A 65 -1.59 7.41 -0.50
N PRO A 66 -2.22 8.14 0.44
CA PRO A 66 -1.50 8.93 1.44
C PRO A 66 -0.59 8.10 2.33
N ILE A 67 0.55 8.66 2.76
CA ILE A 67 1.53 7.96 3.60
C ILE A 67 0.95 7.35 4.88
N PRO A 68 0.09 8.06 5.66
CA PRO A 68 -0.53 7.46 6.84
C PRO A 68 -1.40 6.24 6.51
N MET A 69 -2.07 6.24 5.35
CA MET A 69 -2.86 5.11 4.89
C MET A 69 -1.97 3.91 4.55
N LEU A 70 -0.89 4.15 3.80
CA LEU A 70 0.03 3.08 3.42
C LEU A 70 0.78 2.49 4.63
N GLN A 71 1.14 3.33 5.62
CA GLN A 71 1.70 2.85 6.88
C GLN A 71 0.73 1.94 7.61
N ARG A 72 -0.54 2.36 7.77
CA ARG A 72 -1.56 1.53 8.44
C ARG A 72 -1.82 0.22 7.70
N ILE A 73 -1.85 0.23 6.36
CA ILE A 73 -1.96 -1.00 5.54
C ILE A 73 -0.76 -1.91 5.80
N SER A 74 0.45 -1.36 5.89
CA SER A 74 1.68 -2.11 6.12
C SER A 74 1.70 -2.80 7.48
N GLU A 75 1.24 -2.11 8.52
CA GLU A 75 1.05 -2.65 9.87
C GLU A 75 0.05 -3.82 9.84
N MET A 76 -1.16 -3.59 9.32
CA MET A 76 -2.22 -4.62 9.26
C MET A 76 -1.79 -5.85 8.44
N ALA A 77 -1.10 -5.64 7.31
CA ALA A 77 -0.58 -6.74 6.49
C ALA A 77 0.53 -7.51 7.21
N SER A 78 1.41 -6.82 7.93
CA SER A 78 2.47 -7.44 8.73
C SER A 78 1.90 -8.29 9.86
N GLU A 79 0.96 -7.75 10.63
CA GLU A 79 0.25 -8.44 11.72
C GLU A 79 -0.53 -9.66 11.22
N SER A 80 -1.13 -9.55 10.03
CA SER A 80 -1.92 -10.63 9.42
C SER A 80 -1.05 -11.66 8.67
N GLY A 81 0.25 -11.43 8.56
CA GLY A 81 1.17 -12.30 7.81
C GLY A 81 0.90 -12.33 6.30
N ILE A 82 0.31 -11.26 5.75
CA ILE A 82 -0.03 -11.12 4.34
C ILE A 82 1.04 -10.30 3.64
N LYS A 83 1.28 -10.58 2.36
CA LYS A 83 2.19 -9.78 1.55
C LYS A 83 1.47 -8.54 1.04
N ALA A 84 2.07 -7.38 1.24
CA ALA A 84 1.53 -6.13 0.77
C ALA A 84 2.58 -5.31 0.03
N TRP A 85 2.14 -4.64 -1.02
CA TRP A 85 2.93 -3.77 -1.86
C TRP A 85 2.39 -2.35 -1.73
N VAL A 86 3.30 -1.41 -1.49
CA VAL A 86 2.98 0.01 -1.31
C VAL A 86 3.65 0.82 -2.42
N SER A 87 2.85 1.58 -3.16
CA SER A 87 3.36 2.57 -4.10
C SER A 87 3.55 3.89 -3.36
N LEU A 88 4.81 4.23 -3.08
CA LEU A 88 5.19 5.44 -2.38
C LEU A 88 5.30 6.62 -3.33
N ASP A 89 4.84 7.78 -2.87
CA ASP A 89 5.14 9.06 -3.49
C ASP A 89 6.10 9.87 -2.60
N ARG A 90 7.07 10.51 -3.23
CA ARG A 90 8.08 11.37 -2.61
C ARG A 90 8.34 12.52 -3.55
N GLN A 91 8.63 13.70 -3.00
CA GLN A 91 8.92 14.87 -3.82
C GLN A 91 10.06 14.58 -4.81
N MET A 92 9.73 14.63 -6.10
CA MET A 92 10.67 14.36 -7.18
C MET A 92 11.21 15.67 -7.75
N GLY A 93 12.51 15.70 -8.06
CA GLY A 93 13.13 16.73 -8.89
C GLY A 93 13.29 16.24 -10.33
N CYS A 94 14.21 15.29 -10.53
CA CYS A 94 14.57 14.82 -11.89
C CYS A 94 13.72 13.66 -12.42
N GLY A 95 13.11 12.84 -11.56
CA GLY A 95 12.37 11.63 -11.97
C GLY A 95 13.20 10.49 -12.59
N ILE A 96 14.53 10.63 -12.69
CA ILE A 96 15.42 9.67 -13.38
C ILE A 96 16.55 9.12 -12.49
N GLY A 97 16.47 9.35 -11.18
CA GLY A 97 17.41 8.80 -10.20
C GLY A 97 18.69 9.60 -9.94
N VAL A 98 18.83 10.79 -10.51
CA VAL A 98 20.07 11.60 -10.39
C VAL A 98 20.06 12.53 -9.17
N CYS A 99 18.97 13.27 -8.97
CA CYS A 99 18.94 14.38 -8.00
C CYS A 99 18.87 13.98 -6.52
N LEU A 100 18.58 12.71 -6.22
CA LEU A 100 18.38 12.18 -4.86
C LEU A 100 17.27 12.85 -4.02
N ALA A 101 16.41 13.68 -4.61
CA ALA A 101 15.32 14.33 -3.88
C ALA A 101 14.25 13.36 -3.35
N CYS A 102 13.97 12.29 -4.09
CA CYS A 102 12.89 11.34 -3.78
C CYS A 102 13.38 10.10 -3.02
N VAL A 103 14.29 10.25 -2.06
CA VAL A 103 14.82 9.11 -1.30
C VAL A 103 13.83 8.59 -0.26
N GLN A 104 13.84 7.27 -0.07
CA GLN A 104 13.10 6.52 0.94
C GLN A 104 14.07 5.63 1.69
N LYS A 105 13.94 5.58 3.01
CA LYS A 105 14.70 4.67 3.86
C LYS A 105 14.12 3.26 3.73
N VAL A 106 14.94 2.28 3.33
CA VAL A 106 14.52 0.88 3.19
C VAL A 106 15.47 -0.04 3.93
N ARG A 107 14.98 -1.20 4.37
CA ARG A 107 15.81 -2.27 4.95
C ARG A 107 16.69 -2.88 3.86
N LYS A 108 17.95 -3.18 4.17
CA LYS A 108 18.83 -3.86 3.22
C LYS A 108 18.31 -5.28 2.95
N GLN A 109 18.25 -5.67 1.68
CA GLN A 109 17.99 -7.06 1.31
C GLN A 109 19.26 -7.89 1.57
N GLN A 110 19.13 -8.98 2.35
CA GLN A 110 20.28 -9.83 2.68
C GLN A 110 20.79 -10.57 1.43
N THR A 111 22.02 -10.28 0.99
CA THR A 111 22.62 -10.94 -0.18
C THR A 111 23.46 -12.19 0.14
N SER A 112 23.91 -12.37 1.38
CA SER A 112 24.64 -13.58 1.84
C SER A 112 25.09 -13.49 3.31
N SER A 113 25.03 -14.64 4.02
CA SER A 113 25.68 -15.02 5.30
C SER A 113 25.02 -14.70 6.65
N ASP A 114 24.50 -15.77 7.28
CA ASP A 114 24.55 -16.22 8.69
C ASP A 114 24.38 -15.25 9.87
N THR A 115 24.04 -13.98 9.64
CA THR A 115 23.85 -12.99 10.71
C THR A 115 22.41 -12.50 10.71
N ALA A 116 21.75 -12.60 11.86
CA ALA A 116 20.39 -12.10 12.03
C ALA A 116 20.33 -10.60 11.68
N PRO A 117 19.26 -10.12 11.01
CA PRO A 117 19.14 -8.73 10.61
C PRO A 117 19.22 -7.79 11.83
N SER A 118 20.15 -6.83 11.78
CA SER A 118 20.26 -5.76 12.77
C SER A 118 19.26 -4.66 12.46
N GLU A 119 18.66 -4.05 13.51
CA GLU A 119 17.79 -2.86 13.37
C GLU A 119 18.50 -1.67 12.69
N THR A 120 19.83 -1.70 12.59
CA THR A 120 20.65 -0.66 11.97
C THR A 120 20.96 -0.88 10.49
N ASP A 121 20.53 -1.98 9.87
CA ASP A 121 20.86 -2.28 8.47
C ASP A 121 19.81 -1.74 7.48
N TRP A 122 20.02 -0.50 7.05
CA TRP A 122 19.17 0.20 6.08
C TRP A 122 19.98 0.89 4.99
N GLU A 123 19.33 1.21 3.87
CA GLU A 123 19.89 2.01 2.77
C GLU A 123 18.86 3.02 2.24
N TRP A 124 19.34 3.97 1.43
CA TRP A 124 18.47 4.94 0.73
C TRP A 124 18.11 4.40 -0.65
N ALA A 125 16.83 4.16 -0.89
CA ALA A 125 16.29 3.87 -2.22
C ALA A 125 15.66 5.13 -2.82
N ARG A 126 15.82 5.38 -4.12
CA ARG A 126 15.16 6.51 -4.81
C ARG A 126 13.83 6.00 -5.34
N VAL A 127 12.73 6.62 -4.91
CA VAL A 127 11.38 6.24 -5.33
C VAL A 127 11.21 6.27 -6.85
N CYS A 128 11.84 7.20 -7.57
CA CYS A 128 11.76 7.26 -9.03
C CYS A 128 12.59 6.21 -9.79
N LYS A 129 13.52 5.50 -9.13
CA LYS A 129 14.47 4.59 -9.81
C LYS A 129 14.45 3.17 -9.25
N GLU A 130 14.53 3.03 -7.93
CA GLU A 130 14.41 1.76 -7.22
C GLU A 130 12.94 1.43 -6.88
N GLY A 131 12.11 2.47 -6.72
CA GLY A 131 10.67 2.32 -6.51
C GLY A 131 9.85 2.44 -7.81
N PRO A 132 8.61 2.98 -7.76
CA PRO A 132 7.92 3.53 -6.58
C PRO A 132 7.24 2.47 -5.71
N VAL A 133 7.21 1.22 -6.16
CA VAL A 133 6.54 0.11 -5.47
C VAL A 133 7.56 -0.67 -4.66
N PHE A 134 7.27 -0.84 -3.37
CA PHE A 134 8.10 -1.61 -2.43
C PHE A 134 7.24 -2.65 -1.72
N GLU A 135 7.84 -3.75 -1.26
CA GLU A 135 7.15 -4.61 -0.30
C GLU A 135 7.06 -3.88 1.04
N CYS A 136 5.91 -3.96 1.71
CA CYS A 136 5.58 -3.08 2.82
C CYS A 136 6.55 -3.16 4.02
N ARG A 137 7.20 -4.31 4.23
CA ARG A 137 8.16 -4.57 5.32
C ARG A 137 9.55 -4.05 5.00
N GLU A 138 9.86 -3.81 3.73
CA GLU A 138 11.11 -3.17 3.30
C GLU A 138 11.13 -1.69 3.67
N VAL A 139 9.96 -1.05 3.69
CA VAL A 139 9.83 0.38 3.97
C VAL A 139 10.02 0.66 5.45
N ILE A 140 10.90 1.63 5.76
CA ILE A 140 10.99 2.23 7.09
C ILE A 140 10.18 3.53 7.05
N TRP A 141 8.99 3.49 7.65
CA TRP A 141 7.99 4.58 7.67
C TRP A 141 8.45 5.81 8.45
#